data_AF-A0AAV5MW56-F1
#
_entry.id   AF-A0AAV5MW56-F1
#
_cell.length_a   1.000
_cell.length_b   1.000
_cell.length_c   1.000
_cell.angle_alpha   90.00
_cell.angle_beta   90.00
_cell.angle_gamma   90.00
#
_symmetry.space_group_name_H-M   'P 1'
#
loop_
_entity.id
_entity.type
_entity.pdbx_description
1 polymer ?
#
loop_
_entity_poly.entity_id
_entity_poly.type
_entity_poly.pdbx_seq_one_letter_code
_entity_poly.pdbx_strand_id
1 'polypeptide(L)'
;MSKPCLGRVEMINKMVEHIDGGRSVAAHRLGLTEMQFKNRLYEMNGTRFFSIDELESLQDFSKTHFVADYFAQRAGCAAYQLPEVSELDNVELHALSLFADVVRGEVDKLIHESINNDGVIDKAEKKLIWEAIYKEIAARIAEISATIRVNSRDQ
;
A
#
# COMPACT_ATOMS: atom_id res chain seq x y z
N MET A 1 9.42 -11.59 8.14
CA MET A 1 7.97 -11.72 7.87
C MET A 1 7.60 -10.56 6.98
N SER A 2 7.05 -10.85 5.80
CA SER A 2 6.34 -9.90 4.92
C SER A 2 5.37 -9.03 5.74
N LYS A 3 4.91 -7.89 5.21
CA LYS A 3 3.72 -7.18 5.73
C LYS A 3 2.74 -8.25 6.25
N PRO A 4 2.22 -8.16 7.50
CA PRO A 4 1.37 -9.20 8.06
C PRO A 4 0.29 -9.54 7.04
N CYS A 5 0.28 -10.80 6.59
CA CYS A 5 -0.58 -11.26 5.51
C CYS A 5 -2.02 -10.89 5.86
N LEU A 6 -2.57 -9.89 5.17
CA LEU A 6 -3.93 -9.45 5.42
C LEU A 6 -4.86 -10.62 5.15
N GLY A 7 -5.63 -11.03 6.16
CA GLY A 7 -6.73 -11.97 5.93
C GLY A 7 -7.81 -11.30 5.07
N ARG A 8 -8.60 -12.07 4.30
CA ARG A 8 -9.72 -11.51 3.50
C ARG A 8 -10.66 -10.65 4.34
N VAL A 9 -10.99 -11.11 5.55
CA VAL A 9 -11.84 -10.38 6.50
C VAL A 9 -11.15 -9.13 7.04
N GLU A 10 -9.86 -9.23 7.37
CA GLU A 10 -9.07 -8.10 7.87
C GLU A 10 -8.92 -7.00 6.81
N MET A 11 -8.74 -7.38 5.54
CA MET A 11 -8.70 -6.46 4.40
C MET A 11 -9.96 -5.60 4.34
N ILE A 12 -11.15 -6.21 4.44
CA ILE A 12 -12.42 -5.46 4.45
C ILE A 12 -12.52 -4.59 5.70
N ASN A 13 -12.20 -5.12 6.89
CA ASN A 13 -12.32 -4.35 8.13
C ASN A 13 -11.41 -3.11 8.10
N LYS A 14 -10.17 -3.23 7.62
CA LYS A 14 -9.27 -2.07 7.48
C LYS A 14 -9.81 -1.05 6.48
N MET A 15 -10.40 -1.48 5.35
CA MET A 15 -11.07 -0.54 4.44
C MET A 15 -12.24 0.17 5.12
N VAL A 16 -13.04 -0.57 5.89
CA VAL A 16 -14.19 -0.02 6.64
C VAL A 16 -13.77 0.98 7.71
N GLU A 17 -12.63 0.77 8.38
CA GLU A 17 -12.06 1.73 9.35
C GLU A 17 -11.69 3.08 8.72
N HIS A 18 -11.42 3.11 7.41
CA HIS A 18 -11.09 4.34 6.66
C HIS A 18 -12.32 4.99 6.01
N ILE A 19 -13.52 4.44 6.20
CA ILE A 19 -14.78 4.99 5.69
C ILE A 19 -15.47 5.75 6.82
N ASP A 20 -15.76 7.04 6.61
CA ASP A 20 -16.59 7.82 7.53
C ASP A 20 -18.00 7.21 7.60
N GLY A 21 -18.42 6.83 8.81
CA GLY A 21 -19.67 6.07 9.04
C GLY A 21 -19.52 4.55 8.92
N GLY A 22 -18.32 4.06 8.64
CA GLY A 22 -17.92 2.67 8.76
C GLY A 22 -18.78 1.70 7.96
N ARG A 23 -19.13 0.57 8.60
CA ARG A 23 -19.76 -0.58 7.92
C ARG A 23 -21.12 -0.24 7.32
N SER A 24 -21.91 0.59 7.98
CA SER A 24 -23.25 0.96 7.49
C SER A 24 -23.15 1.69 6.15
N VAL A 25 -22.23 2.65 6.03
CA VAL A 25 -21.99 3.39 4.78
C VAL A 25 -21.37 2.48 3.72
N ALA A 26 -20.40 1.64 4.10
CA ALA A 26 -19.81 0.65 3.19
C ALA A 26 -20.86 -0.32 2.61
N ALA A 27 -21.81 -0.78 3.43
CA ALA A 27 -22.91 -1.62 2.99
C ALA A 27 -23.83 -0.88 2.02
N HIS A 28 -24.23 0.35 2.36
CA HIS A 28 -25.05 1.19 1.50
C HIS A 28 -24.39 1.44 0.13
N ARG A 29 -23.07 1.69 0.11
CA ARG A 29 -22.30 1.88 -1.13
C ARG A 29 -22.39 0.68 -2.07
N LEU A 30 -22.46 -0.53 -1.53
CA LEU A 30 -22.61 -1.77 -2.29
C LEU A 30 -24.07 -2.16 -2.58
N GLY A 31 -25.04 -1.31 -2.22
CA GLY A 31 -26.46 -1.64 -2.34
C GLY A 31 -26.91 -2.76 -1.41
N LEU A 32 -26.22 -2.94 -0.28
CA LEU A 32 -26.49 -3.97 0.72
C LEU A 32 -27.04 -3.37 2.01
N THR A 33 -27.83 -4.17 2.73
CA THR A 33 -28.06 -3.94 4.15
C THR A 33 -26.81 -4.27 4.96
N GLU A 34 -26.66 -3.67 6.15
CA GLU A 34 -25.54 -3.99 7.05
C GLU A 34 -25.51 -5.48 7.44
N MET A 35 -26.68 -6.10 7.59
CA MET A 35 -26.79 -7.54 7.83
C MET A 35 -26.27 -8.37 6.65
N GLN A 36 -26.63 -8.01 5.41
CA GLN A 36 -26.12 -8.69 4.21
C GLN A 36 -24.61 -8.50 4.08
N PHE A 37 -24.10 -7.31 4.34
CA PHE A 37 -22.66 -7.04 4.35
C PHE A 37 -21.93 -7.93 5.35
N LYS A 38 -22.44 -8.01 6.60
CA LYS A 38 -21.89 -8.88 7.64
C LYS A 38 -21.91 -10.36 7.21
N ASN A 39 -23.03 -10.81 6.64
CA ASN A 39 -23.14 -12.20 6.18
C ASN A 39 -22.11 -12.50 5.09
N ARG A 40 -21.92 -11.59 4.11
CA ARG A 40 -20.89 -11.74 3.07
C ARG A 40 -19.47 -11.71 3.62
N LEU A 41 -19.20 -10.81 4.58
CA LEU A 41 -17.88 -10.68 5.22
C LEU A 41 -17.44 -11.97 5.91
N TYR A 42 -18.37 -12.68 6.54
CA TYR A 42 -18.09 -13.93 7.26
C TYR A 42 -18.59 -15.19 6.53
N GLU A 43 -19.01 -15.06 5.27
CA GLU A 43 -19.58 -16.14 4.43
C GLU A 43 -20.68 -16.95 5.16
N MET A 44 -21.53 -16.26 5.94
CA MET A 44 -22.62 -16.86 6.71
C MET A 44 -23.86 -17.08 5.83
N ASN A 45 -24.73 -18.00 6.26
CA ASN A 45 -26.02 -18.29 5.61
C ASN A 45 -25.89 -18.62 4.10
N GLY A 46 -24.79 -19.27 3.69
CA GLY A 46 -24.53 -19.64 2.30
C GLY A 46 -24.27 -18.45 1.37
N THR A 47 -23.99 -17.27 1.92
CA THR A 47 -23.64 -16.09 1.11
C THR A 47 -22.18 -16.14 0.67
N ARG A 48 -21.92 -15.72 -0.58
CA ARG A 48 -20.56 -15.58 -1.12
C ARG A 48 -19.81 -14.43 -0.46
N PHE A 49 -18.49 -14.50 -0.48
CA PHE A 49 -17.64 -13.34 -0.25
C PHE A 49 -17.81 -12.26 -1.35
N PHE A 50 -17.26 -11.07 -1.11
CA PHE A 50 -17.29 -9.96 -2.06
C PHE A 50 -16.64 -10.31 -3.40
N SER A 51 -17.21 -9.83 -4.51
CA SER A 51 -16.63 -9.99 -5.86
C SER A 51 -15.54 -8.95 -6.09
N ILE A 52 -14.74 -9.12 -7.14
CA ILE A 52 -13.67 -8.17 -7.49
C ILE A 52 -14.24 -6.74 -7.63
N ASP A 53 -15.33 -6.55 -8.37
CA ASP A 53 -15.97 -5.23 -8.52
C ASP A 53 -16.42 -4.61 -7.17
N GLU A 54 -16.87 -5.45 -6.23
CA GLU A 54 -17.28 -4.99 -4.90
C GLU A 54 -16.06 -4.62 -4.04
N LEU A 55 -14.94 -5.35 -4.20
CA LEU A 55 -13.67 -5.04 -3.56
C LEU A 55 -13.08 -3.73 -4.12
N GLU A 56 -13.10 -3.55 -5.43
CA GLU A 56 -12.67 -2.31 -6.09
C GLU A 56 -13.51 -1.13 -5.63
N SER A 57 -14.84 -1.26 -5.60
CA SER A 57 -15.71 -0.21 -5.10
C SER A 57 -15.46 0.14 -3.63
N LEU A 58 -15.11 -0.83 -2.78
CA LEU A 58 -14.74 -0.56 -1.38
C LEU A 58 -13.36 0.09 -1.27
N GLN A 59 -12.41 -0.32 -2.12
CA GLN A 59 -11.08 0.26 -2.16
C GLN A 59 -11.13 1.73 -2.56
N ASP A 60 -11.81 2.05 -3.66
CA ASP A 60 -11.97 3.42 -4.16
C ASP A 60 -12.64 4.32 -3.13
N PHE A 61 -13.69 3.79 -2.47
CA PHE A 61 -14.43 4.55 -1.49
C PHE A 61 -13.66 4.78 -0.19
N SER A 62 -12.89 3.78 0.25
CA SER A 62 -12.00 3.91 1.42
C SER A 62 -10.73 4.72 1.12
N LYS A 63 -10.40 4.96 -0.16
CA LYS A 63 -9.15 5.59 -0.61
C LYS A 63 -7.91 4.88 -0.07
N THR A 64 -7.95 3.55 -0.06
CA THR A 64 -6.85 2.70 0.44
C THR A 64 -6.32 1.79 -0.66
N HIS A 65 -5.30 0.98 -0.35
CA HIS A 65 -4.71 0.00 -1.28
C HIS A 65 -4.74 -1.43 -0.72
N PHE A 66 -5.64 -1.72 0.21
CA PHE A 66 -5.67 -3.00 0.92
C PHE A 66 -6.02 -4.19 0.01
N VAL A 67 -6.76 -3.98 -1.09
CA VAL A 67 -7.06 -5.05 -2.05
C VAL A 67 -5.81 -5.43 -2.83
N ALA A 68 -5.06 -4.45 -3.34
CA ALA A 68 -3.78 -4.67 -4.00
C ALA A 68 -2.77 -5.37 -3.07
N ASP A 69 -2.64 -4.87 -1.84
CA ASP A 69 -1.77 -5.45 -0.82
C ASP A 69 -2.15 -6.91 -0.52
N TYR A 70 -3.45 -7.23 -0.39
CA TYR A 70 -3.93 -8.58 -0.13
C TYR A 70 -3.51 -9.56 -1.23
N PHE A 71 -3.76 -9.24 -2.50
CA PHE A 71 -3.42 -10.13 -3.62
C PHE A 71 -1.92 -10.25 -3.82
N ALA A 72 -1.16 -9.15 -3.72
CA ALA A 72 0.29 -9.18 -3.82
C ALA A 72 0.91 -10.08 -2.75
N GLN A 73 0.52 -9.91 -1.49
CA GLN A 73 1.07 -10.71 -0.38
C GLN A 73 0.78 -12.20 -0.54
N ARG A 74 -0.39 -12.57 -1.06
CA ARG A 74 -0.72 -13.98 -1.35
C ARG A 74 0.10 -14.61 -2.46
N ALA A 75 0.60 -13.79 -3.38
CA ALA A 75 1.53 -14.23 -4.43
C ALA A 75 2.99 -14.21 -3.97
N GLY A 76 3.29 -13.82 -2.72
CA GLY A 76 4.66 -13.59 -2.26
C GLY A 76 5.28 -12.31 -2.84
N CYS A 77 4.44 -11.40 -3.36
CA CYS A 77 4.82 -10.10 -3.89
C CYS A 77 4.46 -8.99 -2.90
N ALA A 78 4.90 -7.77 -3.21
CA ALA A 78 4.45 -6.57 -2.52
C ALA A 78 3.96 -5.53 -3.53
N ALA A 79 2.86 -4.86 -3.19
CA ALA A 79 2.38 -3.71 -3.92
C ALA A 79 3.03 -2.44 -3.36
N TYR A 80 3.36 -1.51 -4.26
CA TYR A 80 3.83 -0.18 -3.92
C TYR A 80 2.95 0.84 -4.63
N GLN A 81 2.75 2.00 -4.00
CA GLN A 81 2.00 3.09 -4.61
C GLN A 81 2.88 3.76 -5.66
N LEU A 82 2.33 3.97 -6.85
CA LEU A 82 3.02 4.75 -7.87
C LEU A 82 3.00 6.23 -7.48
N PRO A 83 4.14 6.92 -7.59
CA PRO A 83 4.19 8.37 -7.38
C PRO A 83 3.38 9.07 -8.48
N GLU A 84 2.60 10.09 -8.11
CA GLU A 84 2.00 10.99 -9.10
C GLU A 84 3.12 11.84 -9.72
N VAL A 85 3.35 11.66 -11.02
CA VAL A 85 4.32 12.44 -11.78
C VAL A 85 3.57 13.64 -12.37
N SER A 86 3.61 14.80 -11.72
CA SER A 86 3.15 16.06 -12.32
C SER A 86 4.06 16.50 -13.46
N GLU A 87 3.76 17.61 -14.14
CA GLU A 87 4.71 18.20 -15.10
C GLU A 87 6.03 18.53 -14.36
N LEU A 88 7.16 18.07 -14.91
CA LEU A 88 8.48 18.15 -14.28
C LEU A 88 9.47 18.94 -15.15
N ASP A 89 10.29 19.79 -14.54
CA ASP A 89 11.48 20.45 -15.11
C ASP A 89 12.79 19.76 -14.68
N ASN A 90 13.90 20.04 -15.37
CA ASN A 90 15.23 19.45 -15.13
C ASN A 90 15.77 19.71 -13.72
N VAL A 91 15.43 20.84 -13.09
CA VAL A 91 15.80 21.12 -11.69
C VAL A 91 15.11 20.15 -10.74
N GLU A 92 13.90 19.72 -11.07
CA GLU A 92 13.12 18.76 -10.28
C GLU A 92 13.66 17.34 -10.42
N LEU A 93 14.34 16.98 -11.53
CA LEU A 93 15.05 15.70 -11.64
C LEU A 93 16.20 15.56 -10.65
N HIS A 94 17.02 16.61 -10.49
CA HIS A 94 18.11 16.57 -9.53
C HIS A 94 17.57 16.48 -8.09
N ALA A 95 16.50 17.20 -7.78
CA ALA A 95 15.83 17.11 -6.50
C ALA A 95 15.27 15.70 -6.22
N LEU A 96 14.64 15.06 -7.21
CA LEU A 96 14.13 13.69 -7.09
C LEU A 96 15.26 12.68 -6.86
N SER A 97 16.39 12.84 -7.56
CA SER A 97 17.56 11.96 -7.40
C SER A 97 18.19 12.11 -6.01
N LEU A 98 18.42 13.35 -5.57
CA LEU A 98 18.89 13.63 -4.20
C LEU A 98 17.93 13.08 -3.14
N PHE A 99 16.62 13.23 -3.34
CA PHE A 99 15.62 12.71 -2.42
C PHE A 99 15.66 11.17 -2.36
N ALA A 100 15.76 10.48 -3.49
CA ALA A 100 15.91 9.03 -3.52
C ALA A 100 17.17 8.55 -2.79
N ASP A 101 18.29 9.25 -2.93
CA ASP A 101 19.54 8.95 -2.22
C ASP A 101 19.40 9.18 -0.70
N VAL A 102 18.71 10.24 -0.28
CA VAL A 102 18.41 10.49 1.15
C VAL A 102 17.58 9.34 1.73
N VAL A 103 16.50 8.94 1.07
CA VAL A 103 15.63 7.86 1.55
C VAL A 103 16.38 6.52 1.61
N ARG A 104 17.26 6.23 0.64
CA ARG A 104 18.15 5.06 0.73
C ARG A 104 19.05 5.13 1.96
N GLY A 105 19.67 6.29 2.20
CA GLY A 105 20.51 6.50 3.37
C GLY A 105 19.76 6.29 4.69
N GLU A 106 18.47 6.66 4.76
CA GLU A 106 17.62 6.38 5.92
C GLU A 106 17.39 4.88 6.14
N VAL A 107 17.20 4.10 5.08
CA VAL A 107 17.10 2.64 5.15
C VAL A 107 18.39 2.04 5.68
N ASP A 108 19.54 2.44 5.12
CA ASP A 108 20.86 1.94 5.53
C ASP A 108 21.16 2.27 7.00
N LYS A 109 20.84 3.50 7.41
CA LYS A 109 20.97 3.94 8.80
C LYS A 109 20.10 3.10 9.73
N LEU A 110 18.84 2.86 9.38
CA LEU A 110 17.92 2.07 10.20
C LEU A 110 18.41 0.63 10.37
N ILE A 111 18.91 0.00 9.31
CA ILE A 111 19.49 -1.34 9.37
C ILE A 111 20.72 -1.35 10.29
N HIS A 112 21.61 -0.36 10.13
CA HIS A 112 22.83 -0.26 10.94
C HIS A 112 22.52 -0.01 12.43
N GLU A 113 21.58 0.88 12.74
CA GLU A 113 21.14 1.13 14.12
C GLU A 113 20.48 -0.11 14.74
N SER A 114 19.59 -0.80 14.02
CA SER A 114 18.98 -2.04 14.50
C SER A 114 20.00 -3.13 14.82
N ILE A 115 21.04 -3.29 13.99
CA ILE A 115 22.10 -4.27 14.27
C ILE A 115 22.97 -3.85 15.45
N ASN A 116 23.32 -2.56 15.57
CA ASN A 116 24.24 -2.11 16.61
C ASN A 116 23.64 -2.04 18.01
N ASN A 117 22.31 -1.92 18.12
CA ASN A 117 21.65 -1.78 19.42
C ASN A 117 21.73 -3.06 20.26
N ASP A 118 21.43 -4.22 19.67
CA ASP A 118 21.41 -5.51 20.39
C ASP A 118 21.94 -6.70 19.57
N GLY A 119 22.42 -6.48 18.35
CA GLY A 119 22.91 -7.52 17.44
C GLY A 119 21.80 -8.33 16.76
N VAL A 120 20.52 -8.02 16.97
CA VAL A 120 19.39 -8.82 16.51
C VAL A 120 18.26 -7.94 15.98
N ILE A 121 17.98 -8.05 14.67
CA ILE A 121 16.82 -7.35 14.11
C ILE A 121 15.52 -8.03 14.58
N ASP A 122 14.79 -7.37 15.46
CA ASP A 122 13.56 -7.86 16.06
C ASP A 122 12.34 -7.76 15.10
N LYS A 123 11.14 -8.09 15.60
CA LYS A 123 9.91 -8.03 14.79
C LYS A 123 9.46 -6.60 14.48
N ALA A 124 9.61 -5.68 15.43
CA ALA A 124 9.25 -4.27 15.26
C ALA A 124 10.22 -3.58 14.29
N GLU A 125 11.52 -3.83 14.44
CA GLU A 125 12.56 -3.33 13.56
C GLU A 125 12.42 -3.85 12.14
N LYS A 126 12.15 -5.16 11.98
CA LYS A 126 11.80 -5.73 10.65
C LYS A 126 10.65 -4.95 10.01
N LYS A 127 9.61 -4.62 10.77
CA LYS A 127 8.46 -3.86 10.24
C LYS A 127 8.90 -2.47 9.77
N LEU A 128 9.67 -1.76 10.58
CA LEU A 128 10.18 -0.42 10.24
C LEU A 128 11.09 -0.45 9.00
N ILE A 129 12.01 -1.42 8.92
CA ILE A 129 12.90 -1.60 7.77
C ILE A 129 12.10 -1.87 6.50
N TRP A 130 11.10 -2.75 6.56
CA TRP A 130 10.24 -3.00 5.40
C TRP A 130 9.46 -1.75 4.99
N GLU A 131 8.90 -1.00 5.93
CA GLU A 131 8.22 0.27 5.65
C GLU A 131 9.16 1.30 5.02
N ALA A 132 10.42 1.38 5.45
CA ALA A 132 11.43 2.25 4.86
C ALA A 132 11.80 1.82 3.43
N ILE A 133 12.00 0.51 3.18
CA ILE A 133 12.28 -0.03 1.84
C ILE A 133 11.16 0.31 0.85
N TYR A 134 9.88 0.25 1.27
CA TYR A 134 8.78 0.62 0.37
C TYR A 134 8.84 2.10 -0.03
N LYS A 135 9.24 2.99 0.89
CA LYS A 135 9.43 4.41 0.59
C LYS A 135 10.61 4.62 -0.35
N GLU A 136 11.71 3.91 -0.15
CA GLU A 136 12.87 3.95 -1.05
C GLU A 136 12.49 3.52 -2.47
N ILE A 137 11.80 2.39 -2.61
CA ILE A 137 11.34 1.89 -3.91
C ILE A 137 10.44 2.92 -4.60
N ALA A 138 9.49 3.52 -3.88
CA ALA A 138 8.61 4.54 -4.44
C ALA A 138 9.38 5.79 -4.91
N ALA A 139 10.32 6.29 -4.10
CA ALA A 139 11.16 7.43 -4.45
C ALA A 139 12.04 7.14 -5.67
N ARG A 140 12.63 5.94 -5.71
CA ARG A 140 13.48 5.50 -6.82
C ARG A 140 12.69 5.34 -8.12
N ILE A 141 11.47 4.81 -8.04
CA ILE A 141 10.58 4.71 -9.20
C ILE A 141 10.15 6.10 -9.67
N ALA A 142 9.90 7.05 -8.76
CA ALA A 142 9.59 8.45 -9.12
C ALA A 142 10.73 9.08 -9.93
N GLU A 143 11.95 9.00 -9.40
CA GLU A 143 13.17 9.50 -10.04
C GLU A 143 13.38 8.88 -11.43
N ILE A 144 13.30 7.55 -11.54
CA ILE A 144 13.50 6.84 -12.81
C ILE A 144 12.40 7.20 -13.81
N SER A 145 11.13 7.22 -13.38
CA SER A 145 10.00 7.55 -14.24
C SER A 145 10.10 8.97 -14.78
N ALA A 146 10.47 9.92 -13.92
CA ALA A 146 10.71 11.31 -14.30
C ALA A 146 11.87 11.43 -15.30
N THR A 147 12.98 10.75 -15.01
CA THR A 147 14.17 10.74 -15.89
C THR A 147 13.82 10.20 -17.27
N ILE A 148 13.07 9.08 -17.33
CA ILE A 148 12.58 8.51 -18.60
C ILE A 148 11.72 9.55 -19.31
N ARG A 149 10.72 10.14 -18.65
CA ARG A 149 9.78 11.09 -19.25
C ARG A 149 10.48 12.29 -19.88
N VAL A 150 11.43 12.90 -19.17
CA VAL A 150 12.17 14.08 -19.67
C VAL A 150 13.09 13.73 -20.84
N ASN A 151 13.64 12.51 -20.88
CA ASN A 151 14.60 12.08 -21.91
C ASN A 151 13.97 11.25 -23.04
N SER A 152 12.70 10.87 -22.93
CA SER A 152 11.94 10.19 -23.99
C SER A 152 11.42 11.21 -24.99
N ARG A 153 11.63 10.97 -26.29
CA ARG A 153 11.24 11.86 -27.40
C ARG A 153 9.77 11.73 -27.82
N ASP A 154 8.92 11.14 -27.00
CA ASP A 154 7.50 11.00 -27.30
C ASP A 154 6.72 12.16 -26.63
N GLN A 155 6.79 13.32 -27.28
CA GLN A 155 5.74 14.34 -27.28
C GLN A 155 5.08 14.38 -28.65
#